data_AF-S3USG6-F1
#
_entry.id   AF-S3USG6-F1
#
_cell.length_a   1.000
_cell.length_b   1.000
_cell.length_c   1.000
_cell.angle_alpha   90.00
_cell.angle_beta   90.00
_cell.angle_gamma   90.00
#
_symmetry.space_group_name_H-M   'P 1'
#
loop_
_entity.id
_entity.type
_entity.pdbx_description
1 polymer ?
#
loop_
_entity_poly.entity_id
_entity_poly.type
_entity_poly.pdbx_seq_one_letter_code
_entity_poly.pdbx_strand_id
1 'polypeptide(L)'
;MTSSYRKYTYILGLVSLSLLASSCSNAPEKKHEISDQSQIKKGPSISTKLKNDDGFLITSLPYNSNAHLNCILSAQRMNCGSINLIDSVRLIKVYNFINPRYGDSVVFPETSAGILLIASPSSSEAGNPEINLTTVNKFGLVKSITLDASQNIVINQKYEILYKEDGKDLKLKLNDRGEFVK
;
A
#
# COMPACT_ATOMS: atom_id res chain seq x y z
N MET A 1 -23.90 47.42 12.40
CA MET A 1 -25.13 47.32 11.57
C MET A 1 -25.03 46.06 10.71
N THR A 2 -25.91 45.09 11.00
CA THR A 2 -26.53 44.06 10.13
C THR A 2 -25.70 43.50 8.95
N SER A 3 -25.14 42.29 9.03
CA SER A 3 -25.78 40.97 8.79
C SER A 3 -26.40 40.79 7.40
N SER A 4 -25.90 39.81 6.63
CA SER A 4 -26.77 38.89 5.88
C SER A 4 -26.03 37.61 5.46
N TYR A 5 -26.33 36.52 6.17
CA TYR A 5 -26.01 35.14 5.78
C TYR A 5 -26.99 34.68 4.70
N ARG A 6 -26.49 34.10 3.59
CA ARG A 6 -27.33 33.33 2.65
C ARG A 6 -27.20 31.84 2.94
N LYS A 7 -28.25 31.27 3.53
CA LYS A 7 -28.47 29.83 3.66
C LYS A 7 -29.01 29.29 2.34
N TYR A 8 -28.38 28.26 1.79
CA TYR A 8 -29.02 27.37 0.83
C TYR A 8 -29.33 26.06 1.54
N THR A 9 -30.63 25.80 1.71
CA THR A 9 -31.21 24.50 2.09
C THR A 9 -31.94 23.98 0.84
N TYR A 10 -32.18 22.68 0.77
CA TYR A 10 -33.17 21.92 -0.02
C TYR A 10 -32.50 20.74 -0.73
N ILE A 11 -32.97 19.49 -0.71
CA ILE A 11 -33.87 18.70 0.15
C ILE A 11 -33.45 17.24 -0.16
N LEU A 12 -33.36 16.36 0.85
CA LEU A 12 -33.22 14.91 0.64
C LEU A 12 -34.53 14.35 0.07
N GLY A 13 -34.48 13.71 -1.11
CA GLY A 13 -35.56 12.89 -1.64
C GLY A 13 -35.27 11.41 -1.45
N LEU A 14 -35.80 10.84 -0.36
CA LEU A 14 -35.94 9.38 -0.19
C LEU A 14 -37.21 8.93 -0.92
N VAL A 15 -37.07 8.04 -1.90
CA VAL A 15 -38.20 7.29 -2.45
C VAL A 15 -37.99 5.81 -2.16
N SER A 16 -38.63 5.35 -1.10
CA SER A 16 -38.95 3.95 -0.85
C SER A 16 -40.26 3.62 -1.54
N LEU A 17 -40.30 2.57 -2.36
CA LEU A 17 -41.55 1.91 -2.71
C LEU A 17 -41.33 0.39 -2.81
N SER A 18 -41.69 -0.29 -1.73
CA SER A 18 -41.97 -1.72 -1.69
C SER A 18 -43.42 -1.97 -2.06
N LEU A 19 -43.72 -3.01 -2.84
CA LEU A 19 -45.00 -3.75 -2.77
C LEU A 19 -44.85 -5.16 -3.37
N LEU A 20 -45.56 -6.08 -2.72
CA LEU A 20 -45.45 -7.54 -2.77
C LEU A 20 -46.39 -8.18 -3.80
N ALA A 21 -45.96 -9.35 -4.30
CA ALA A 21 -46.65 -10.63 -4.51
C ALA A 21 -48.04 -10.73 -5.18
N SER A 22 -48.14 -11.65 -6.15
CA SER A 22 -49.12 -12.77 -6.29
C SER A 22 -48.94 -13.43 -7.67
N SER A 23 -49.23 -14.69 -8.02
CA SER A 23 -49.42 -16.00 -7.37
C SER A 23 -49.94 -16.94 -8.48
N CYS A 24 -49.41 -18.19 -8.59
CA CYS A 24 -50.01 -19.43 -9.15
C CYS A 24 -50.52 -19.45 -10.62
N SER A 25 -50.53 -20.52 -11.42
CA SER A 25 -50.02 -21.91 -11.47
C SER A 25 -50.20 -22.34 -12.94
N ASN A 26 -49.41 -23.22 -13.55
CA ASN A 26 -49.72 -24.66 -13.63
C ASN A 26 -48.55 -25.39 -14.33
N ALA A 27 -48.10 -26.48 -13.73
CA ALA A 27 -47.38 -27.59 -14.37
C ALA A 27 -48.38 -28.42 -15.22
N PRO A 28 -48.01 -29.45 -16.05
CA PRO A 28 -46.98 -30.44 -15.70
C PRO A 28 -46.20 -31.13 -16.85
N GLU A 29 -45.25 -31.98 -16.42
CA GLU A 29 -44.59 -33.11 -17.12
C GLU A 29 -43.58 -32.76 -18.24
N LYS A 30 -42.37 -33.36 -18.37
CA LYS A 30 -41.80 -34.60 -17.84
C LYS A 30 -40.29 -34.67 -18.20
N LYS A 31 -39.54 -35.44 -17.40
CA LYS A 31 -38.29 -36.21 -17.69
C LYS A 31 -36.90 -35.55 -17.49
N HIS A 32 -36.21 -36.13 -16.50
CA HIS A 32 -34.79 -36.54 -16.44
C HIS A 32 -33.75 -35.70 -17.20
N GLU A 33 -32.79 -35.10 -16.48
CA GLU A 33 -31.40 -35.60 -16.42
C GLU A 33 -30.62 -34.89 -15.30
N ILE A 34 -29.81 -35.65 -14.57
CA ILE A 34 -28.94 -35.18 -13.50
C ILE A 34 -27.74 -34.47 -14.14
N SER A 35 -27.53 -33.21 -13.81
CA SER A 35 -26.23 -32.57 -13.94
C SER A 35 -26.06 -31.62 -12.76
N ASP A 36 -25.63 -32.18 -11.64
CA ASP A 36 -25.13 -31.40 -10.52
C ASP A 36 -23.84 -30.72 -10.98
N GLN A 37 -24.01 -29.51 -11.51
CA GLN A 37 -22.96 -28.51 -11.59
C GLN A 37 -22.36 -28.39 -10.19
N SER A 38 -21.11 -28.81 -10.07
CA SER A 38 -20.24 -28.46 -8.96
C SER A 38 -20.11 -26.94 -8.93
N GLN A 39 -21.04 -26.29 -8.23
CA GLN A 39 -20.84 -24.93 -7.76
C GLN A 39 -19.68 -24.99 -6.77
N ILE A 40 -18.47 -24.87 -7.28
CA ILE A 40 -17.32 -24.40 -6.51
C ILE A 40 -17.71 -22.99 -6.07
N LYS A 41 -18.37 -22.89 -4.91
CA LYS A 41 -18.41 -21.68 -4.12
C LYS A 41 -16.97 -21.34 -3.79
N LYS A 42 -16.29 -20.60 -4.67
CA LYS A 42 -15.14 -19.79 -4.28
C LYS A 42 -15.70 -18.76 -3.30
N GLY A 43 -15.68 -19.13 -2.02
CA GLY A 43 -15.76 -18.14 -0.96
C GLY A 43 -14.72 -17.06 -1.24
N PRO A 44 -14.98 -15.79 -0.88
CA PRO A 44 -13.98 -14.75 -1.01
C PRO A 44 -12.76 -15.21 -0.22
N SER A 45 -11.67 -15.53 -0.92
CA SER A 45 -10.40 -15.76 -0.27
C SER A 45 -10.03 -14.43 0.37
N ILE A 46 -10.27 -14.30 1.66
CA ILE A 46 -9.78 -13.18 2.45
C ILE A 46 -8.25 -13.33 2.37
N SER A 47 -7.66 -12.62 1.41
CA SER A 47 -6.23 -12.48 1.27
C SER A 47 -5.76 -11.81 2.56
N THR A 48 -5.29 -12.62 3.50
CA THR A 48 -4.77 -12.13 4.76
C THR A 48 -3.42 -11.53 4.42
N LYS A 49 -3.37 -10.19 4.30
CA LYS A 49 -2.13 -9.48 4.03
C LYS A 49 -1.08 -9.89 5.06
N LEU A 50 0.11 -10.29 4.59
CA LEU A 50 1.22 -10.73 5.42
C LEU A 50 1.72 -9.58 6.32
N LYS A 51 2.14 -9.93 7.53
CA LYS A 51 2.77 -9.03 8.49
C LYS A 51 4.18 -9.50 8.85
N ASN A 52 5.07 -8.58 9.21
CA ASN A 52 6.34 -8.93 9.83
C ASN A 52 6.16 -9.24 11.33
N ASP A 53 7.24 -9.61 12.01
CA ASP A 53 7.25 -9.98 13.43
C ASP A 53 6.81 -8.83 14.35
N ASP A 54 6.99 -7.58 13.92
CA ASP A 54 6.53 -6.37 14.62
C ASP A 54 5.06 -6.02 14.35
N GLY A 55 4.36 -6.83 13.55
CA GLY A 55 2.94 -6.67 13.25
C GLY A 55 2.60 -5.65 12.17
N PHE A 56 3.58 -5.14 11.42
CA PHE A 56 3.37 -4.27 10.27
C PHE A 56 3.06 -5.04 9.00
N LEU A 57 2.10 -4.55 8.21
CA LEU A 57 1.79 -5.13 6.90
C LEU A 57 2.97 -4.97 5.95
N ILE A 58 3.35 -6.05 5.28
CA ILE A 58 4.48 -6.08 4.35
C ILE A 58 4.04 -5.65 2.96
N THR A 59 4.75 -4.71 2.35
CA THR A 59 4.59 -4.33 0.94
C THR A 59 5.33 -5.34 0.05
N SER A 60 4.61 -5.98 -0.86
CA SER A 60 5.20 -6.94 -1.79
C SER A 60 6.13 -6.27 -2.80
N LEU A 61 7.20 -6.96 -3.18
CA LEU A 61 8.07 -6.57 -4.28
C LEU A 61 7.49 -7.07 -5.63
N PRO A 62 7.69 -6.33 -6.74
CA PRO A 62 8.48 -5.11 -6.86
C PRO A 62 7.78 -3.86 -6.30
N TYR A 63 8.58 -2.97 -5.72
CA TYR A 63 8.15 -1.66 -5.23
C TYR A 63 8.28 -0.59 -6.31
N ASN A 64 7.44 0.44 -6.23
CA ASN A 64 7.44 1.61 -7.10
C ASN A 64 7.17 2.87 -6.26
N SER A 65 8.09 3.84 -6.26
CA SER A 65 7.94 5.05 -5.45
C SER A 65 6.77 5.92 -5.90
N ASN A 66 6.46 5.98 -7.20
CA ASN A 66 5.30 6.74 -7.66
C ASN A 66 3.99 6.15 -7.11
N ALA A 67 3.87 4.82 -7.07
CA ALA A 67 2.71 4.15 -6.46
C ALA A 67 2.62 4.47 -4.97
N HIS A 68 3.74 4.51 -4.25
CA HIS A 68 3.81 4.87 -2.85
C HIS A 68 3.39 6.33 -2.59
N LEU A 69 4.00 7.28 -3.31
CA LEU A 69 3.69 8.71 -3.18
C LEU A 69 2.24 9.01 -3.60
N ASN A 70 1.75 8.43 -4.69
CA ASN A 70 0.37 8.60 -5.13
C ASN A 70 -0.63 8.01 -4.12
N CYS A 71 -0.29 6.89 -3.47
CA CYS A 71 -1.09 6.30 -2.41
C CYS A 71 -1.21 7.24 -1.20
N ILE A 72 -0.14 7.93 -0.83
CA ILE A 72 -0.14 8.92 0.25
C ILE A 72 -1.05 10.10 -0.10
N LEU A 73 -1.05 10.55 -1.36
CA LEU A 73 -1.85 11.67 -1.84
C LEU A 73 -3.31 11.29 -2.17
N SER A 74 -3.63 10.00 -2.23
CA SER A 74 -4.95 9.48 -2.57
C SER A 74 -5.98 9.76 -1.48
N ALA A 75 -7.21 10.10 -1.89
CA ALA A 75 -8.36 10.14 -0.98
C ALA A 75 -8.74 8.76 -0.40
N GLN A 76 -8.25 7.68 -1.00
CA GLN A 76 -8.50 6.28 -0.63
C GLN A 76 -7.21 5.60 -0.12
N ARG A 77 -6.53 6.21 0.87
CA ARG A 77 -5.28 5.69 1.47
C ARG A 77 -5.36 4.24 1.99
N MET A 78 -6.58 3.75 2.23
CA MET A 78 -6.84 2.37 2.68
C MET A 78 -6.75 1.32 1.55
N ASN A 79 -6.75 1.75 0.28
CA ASN A 79 -6.69 0.86 -0.89
C ASN A 79 -5.61 1.31 -1.88
N CYS A 80 -4.37 0.89 -1.61
CA CYS A 80 -3.22 1.25 -2.42
C CYS A 80 -2.63 0.09 -3.21
N GLY A 81 -3.48 -0.87 -3.60
CA GLY A 81 -3.05 -2.07 -4.32
C GLY A 81 -1.99 -2.84 -3.53
N SER A 82 -0.77 -2.90 -4.07
CA SER A 82 0.38 -3.58 -3.46
C SER A 82 1.06 -2.81 -2.33
N ILE A 83 0.81 -1.49 -2.22
CA ILE A 83 1.40 -0.64 -1.18
C ILE A 83 0.62 -0.83 0.12
N ASN A 84 1.34 -1.16 1.18
CA ASN A 84 0.82 -1.23 2.53
C ASN A 84 1.43 -0.10 3.35
N LEU A 85 0.75 1.05 3.38
CA LEU A 85 1.17 2.20 4.17
C LEU A 85 1.18 1.88 5.66
N ILE A 86 2.22 2.35 6.31
CA ILE A 86 2.37 2.32 7.75
C ILE A 86 2.46 3.77 8.20
N ASP A 87 1.51 4.16 9.03
CA ASP A 87 1.48 5.45 9.71
C ASP A 87 2.84 5.74 10.38
N SER A 88 3.42 6.91 10.12
CA SER A 88 4.76 7.24 10.58
C SER A 88 4.87 7.23 12.11
N VAL A 89 3.84 7.70 12.82
CA VAL A 89 3.81 7.71 14.30
C VAL A 89 3.85 6.30 14.85
N ARG A 90 3.13 5.35 14.24
CA ARG A 90 3.18 3.93 14.61
C ARG A 90 4.54 3.31 14.29
N LEU A 91 5.12 3.64 13.14
CA LEU A 91 6.41 3.10 12.73
C LEU A 91 7.53 3.50 13.71
N ILE A 92 7.64 4.80 14.03
CA ILE A 92 8.74 5.34 14.86
C ILE A 92 8.68 4.83 16.31
N LYS A 93 7.49 4.47 16.81
CA LYS A 93 7.36 3.82 18.12
C LYS A 93 8.08 2.48 18.20
N VAL A 94 8.16 1.75 17.08
CA VAL A 94 8.86 0.47 16.99
C VAL A 94 10.29 0.67 16.49
N TYR A 95 10.47 1.50 15.46
CA TYR A 95 11.74 1.79 14.80
C TYR A 95 12.18 3.23 15.08
N ASN A 96 12.69 3.47 16.29
CA ASN A 96 13.03 4.82 16.78
C ASN A 96 14.19 5.52 16.03
N PHE A 97 14.92 4.79 15.18
CA PHE A 97 15.96 5.33 14.31
C PHE A 97 15.39 6.01 13.05
N ILE A 98 14.10 5.81 12.74
CA ILE A 98 13.44 6.49 11.62
C ILE A 98 13.19 7.96 11.96
N ASN A 99 13.51 8.86 11.03
CA ASN A 99 13.33 10.29 11.22
C ASN A 99 11.84 10.64 11.38
N PRO A 100 11.44 11.36 12.44
CA PRO A 100 10.04 11.71 12.68
C PRO A 100 9.43 12.67 11.66
N ARG A 101 10.23 13.27 10.79
CA ARG A 101 9.76 14.12 9.69
C ARG A 101 9.38 13.33 8.43
N TYR A 102 9.69 12.03 8.38
CA TYR A 102 9.30 11.21 7.24
C TYR A 102 7.80 10.91 7.27
N GLY A 103 7.21 10.76 6.07
CA GLY A 103 5.81 10.45 5.90
C GLY A 103 5.49 8.97 6.14
N ASP A 104 4.24 8.61 5.87
CA ASP A 104 3.78 7.22 5.93
C ASP A 104 4.66 6.35 5.04
N SER A 105 5.15 5.26 5.61
CA SER A 105 6.25 4.48 5.04
C SER A 105 5.79 3.09 4.65
N VAL A 106 6.66 2.32 4.00
CA VAL A 106 6.44 0.90 3.74
C VAL A 106 7.57 0.05 4.31
N VAL A 107 7.20 -1.14 4.77
CA VAL A 107 8.12 -2.19 5.20
C VAL A 107 8.08 -3.32 4.16
N PHE A 108 9.25 -3.82 3.78
CA PHE A 108 9.40 -4.93 2.84
C PHE A 108 9.55 -6.28 3.57
N PRO A 109 9.44 -7.42 2.86
CA PRO A 109 9.82 -8.70 3.43
C PRO A 109 11.28 -8.63 3.91
N GLU A 110 11.61 -9.41 4.93
CA GLU A 110 13.00 -9.56 5.31
C GLU A 110 13.76 -10.34 4.23
N THR A 111 15.03 -10.00 4.00
CA THR A 111 15.87 -10.81 3.10
C THR A 111 16.23 -12.15 3.74
N SER A 112 16.71 -13.11 2.94
CA SER A 112 17.23 -14.38 3.48
C SER A 112 18.42 -14.22 4.43
N ALA A 113 19.11 -13.08 4.39
CA ALA A 113 20.21 -12.75 5.28
C ALA A 113 19.75 -12.12 6.61
N GLY A 114 18.45 -11.92 6.79
CA GLY A 114 17.88 -11.28 7.97
C GLY A 114 18.02 -9.76 7.95
N ILE A 115 17.73 -9.14 6.80
CA ILE A 115 17.79 -7.69 6.63
C ILE A 115 16.39 -7.15 6.40
N LEU A 116 15.95 -6.27 7.29
CA LEU A 116 14.76 -5.46 7.14
C LEU A 116 15.07 -4.26 6.25
N LEU A 117 14.18 -3.94 5.31
CA LEU A 117 14.24 -2.71 4.51
C LEU A 117 12.94 -1.92 4.70
N ILE A 118 13.08 -0.61 4.86
CA ILE A 118 12.00 0.36 5.03
C ILE A 118 12.19 1.48 4.02
N ALA A 119 11.14 1.84 3.29
CA ALA A 119 11.13 3.03 2.44
C ALA A 119 10.23 4.09 3.05
N SER A 120 10.81 5.23 3.39
CA SER A 120 10.13 6.35 4.05
C SER A 120 10.19 7.59 3.15
N PRO A 121 9.06 8.19 2.78
CA PRO A 121 9.05 9.36 1.92
C PRO A 121 9.44 10.63 2.69
N SER A 122 10.13 11.52 2.01
CA SER A 122 10.50 12.85 2.49
C SER A 122 10.44 13.87 1.36
N SER A 123 10.74 15.12 1.71
CA SER A 123 10.98 16.17 0.73
C SER A 123 12.34 16.80 0.99
N SER A 124 13.06 17.06 -0.09
CA SER A 124 14.31 17.82 -0.04
C SER A 124 14.04 19.26 0.43
N GLU A 125 15.10 20.02 0.73
CA GLU A 125 14.98 21.45 1.06
C GLU A 125 14.34 22.25 -0.08
N ALA A 126 14.56 21.84 -1.33
CA ALA A 126 13.94 22.44 -2.51
C ALA A 126 12.49 21.98 -2.75
N GLY A 127 11.96 21.06 -1.92
CA GLY A 127 10.62 20.50 -2.04
C GLY A 127 10.51 19.33 -3.02
N ASN A 128 11.62 18.81 -3.53
CA ASN A 128 11.59 17.64 -4.41
C ASN A 128 11.24 16.37 -3.62
N PRO A 129 10.44 15.45 -4.17
CA PRO A 129 10.10 14.21 -3.49
C PRO A 129 11.34 13.31 -3.39
N GLU A 130 11.53 12.72 -2.22
CA GLU A 130 12.62 11.80 -1.93
C GLU A 130 12.08 10.53 -1.26
N ILE A 131 12.80 9.42 -1.41
CA ILE A 131 12.61 8.22 -0.61
C ILE A 131 13.89 7.97 0.17
N ASN A 132 13.78 7.95 1.50
CA ASN A 132 14.81 7.41 2.36
C ASN A 132 14.65 5.88 2.48
N LEU A 133 15.65 5.14 2.04
CA LEU A 133 15.76 3.71 2.20
C LEU A 133 16.60 3.43 3.44
N THR A 134 16.00 2.83 4.46
CA THR A 134 16.67 2.44 5.70
C THR A 134 16.65 0.93 5.86
N THR A 135 17.82 0.35 6.14
CA THR A 135 18.00 -1.07 6.43
C THR A 135 18.37 -1.28 7.88
N VAL A 136 17.95 -2.42 8.43
CA VAL A 136 18.42 -2.92 9.72
C VAL A 136 18.76 -4.39 9.54
N ASN A 137 19.98 -4.79 9.90
CA ASN A 137 20.36 -6.20 9.89
C ASN A 137 20.05 -6.88 11.24
N LYS A 138 20.19 -8.20 11.29
CA LYS A 138 20.02 -9.02 12.50
C LYS A 138 20.83 -8.60 13.75
N PHE A 139 21.86 -7.77 13.58
CA PHE A 139 22.65 -7.23 14.70
C PHE A 139 22.17 -5.84 15.14
N GLY A 140 21.08 -5.33 14.57
CA GLY A 140 20.56 -3.99 14.83
C GLY A 140 21.36 -2.88 14.15
N LEU A 141 22.28 -3.19 13.23
CA LEU A 141 23.04 -2.16 12.52
C LEU A 141 22.17 -1.51 11.46
N VAL A 142 22.05 -0.19 11.56
CA VAL A 142 21.21 0.64 10.67
C VAL A 142 22.07 1.27 9.57
N LYS A 143 21.60 1.22 8.32
CA LYS A 143 22.14 1.99 7.20
C LYS A 143 21.02 2.70 6.47
N SER A 144 21.29 3.88 5.95
CA SER A 144 20.29 4.63 5.19
C SER A 144 20.91 5.33 4.00
N ILE A 145 20.13 5.44 2.92
CA ILE A 145 20.41 6.31 1.78
C ILE A 145 19.14 7.09 1.43
N THR A 146 19.30 8.30 0.91
CA THR A 146 18.19 9.09 0.37
C THR A 146 18.34 9.14 -1.13
N LEU A 147 17.26 8.86 -1.85
CA LEU A 147 17.22 8.87 -3.31
C LEU A 147 16.15 9.86 -3.78
N ASP A 148 16.47 10.61 -4.84
CA ASP A 148 15.49 11.44 -5.54
C ASP A 148 14.40 10.54 -6.14
N ALA A 149 13.15 10.82 -5.78
CA ALA A 149 11.97 10.08 -6.21
C ALA A 149 11.19 10.77 -7.32
N SER A 150 11.68 11.93 -7.81
CA SER A 150 11.11 12.67 -8.94
C SER A 150 11.09 11.82 -10.21
N GLN A 151 12.09 10.95 -10.36
CA GLN A 151 12.10 9.90 -11.37
C GLN A 151 12.04 8.55 -10.66
N ASN A 152 10.82 8.00 -10.59
CA ASN A 152 10.43 6.72 -9.99
C ASN A 152 11.58 5.77 -9.61
N ILE A 153 11.63 5.39 -8.33
CA ILE A 153 12.52 4.37 -7.79
C ILE A 153 11.80 3.01 -7.82
N VAL A 154 12.49 1.98 -8.31
CA VAL A 154 11.99 0.60 -8.32
C VAL A 154 12.89 -0.29 -7.47
N ILE A 155 12.29 -1.09 -6.59
CA ILE A 155 13.02 -2.16 -5.87
C ILE A 155 12.47 -3.48 -6.37
N ASN A 156 13.31 -4.29 -7.01
CA ASN A 156 12.87 -5.56 -7.57
C ASN A 156 12.88 -6.69 -6.53
N GLN A 157 12.44 -7.89 -6.93
CA GLN A 157 12.38 -9.07 -6.06
C GLN A 157 13.74 -9.53 -5.52
N LYS A 158 14.85 -9.08 -6.12
CA LYS A 158 16.22 -9.37 -5.69
C LYS A 158 16.81 -8.24 -4.84
N TYR A 159 15.99 -7.28 -4.40
CA TYR A 159 16.43 -6.08 -3.69
C TYR A 159 17.47 -5.26 -4.46
N GLU A 160 17.41 -5.30 -5.80
CA GLU A 160 18.11 -4.33 -6.62
C GLU A 160 17.25 -3.07 -6.72
N ILE A 161 17.86 -1.93 -6.42
CA ILE A 161 17.24 -0.60 -6.40
C ILE A 161 17.65 0.11 -7.69
N LEU A 162 16.68 0.36 -8.55
CA LEU A 162 16.82 1.07 -9.81
C LEU A 162 16.30 2.50 -9.61
N TYR A 163 17.13 3.48 -9.94
CA TYR A 163 16.82 4.90 -9.76
C TYR A 163 17.55 5.72 -10.82
N LYS A 164 17.22 7.01 -10.91
CA LYS A 164 17.89 7.93 -11.82
C LYS A 164 18.56 9.06 -11.05
N GLU A 165 19.76 9.42 -11.48
CA GLU A 165 20.53 10.55 -10.98
C GLU A 165 21.16 11.24 -12.20
N ASP A 166 21.00 12.56 -12.30
CA ASP A 166 21.47 13.36 -13.44
C ASP A 166 21.05 12.80 -14.81
N GLY A 167 19.84 12.23 -14.88
CA GLY A 167 19.27 11.62 -16.08
C GLY A 167 19.85 10.25 -16.45
N LYS A 168 20.77 9.69 -15.66
CA LYS A 168 21.36 8.36 -15.89
C LYS A 168 20.65 7.31 -15.07
N ASP A 169 20.38 6.16 -15.68
CA ASP A 169 19.90 4.98 -14.97
C ASP A 169 21.03 4.38 -14.11
N LEU A 170 20.77 4.28 -12.82
CA LEU A 170 21.69 3.73 -11.83
C LEU A 170 21.06 2.54 -11.10
N LYS A 171 21.93 1.70 -10.54
CA LYS A 171 21.54 0.55 -9.76
C LYS A 171 22.34 0.47 -8.47
N LEU A 172 21.65 0.12 -7.39
CA LEU A 172 22.26 -0.35 -6.15
C LEU A 172 21.74 -1.77 -5.86
N LYS A 173 22.52 -2.53 -5.11
CA LYS A 173 22.12 -3.81 -4.53
C LYS A 173 22.22 -3.73 -3.02
N LEU A 174 21.32 -4.41 -2.35
CA LEU A 174 21.43 -4.66 -0.93
C LEU A 174 22.31 -5.89 -0.70
N ASN A 175 23.44 -5.75 -0.01
CA ASN A 175 24.31 -6.89 0.33
C ASN A 175 23.84 -7.60 1.62
N ASP A 176 24.44 -8.75 1.95
CA ASP A 176 24.08 -9.57 3.12
C ASP A 176 24.40 -8.92 4.48
N ARG A 177 24.99 -7.72 4.50
CA ARG A 177 25.23 -6.93 5.71
C ARG A 177 24.23 -5.79 5.89
N GLY A 178 23.35 -5.58 4.91
CA GLY A 178 22.40 -4.46 4.87
C GLY A 178 22.98 -3.20 4.26
N GLU A 179 24.10 -3.27 3.56
CA GLU A 179 24.72 -2.11 2.91
C GLU A 179 24.24 -1.98 1.46
N PHE A 180 24.11 -0.73 1.02
CA PHE A 180 23.79 -0.39 -0.37
C PHE A 180 25.09 -0.30 -1.19
N VAL A 181 25.27 -1.21 -2.14
CA VAL A 181 26.47 -1.31 -2.99
C VAL A 181 26.12 -1.07 -4.46
N LYS A 182 27.02 -0.45 -5.22
CA LYS A 182 26.85 -0.24 -6.67
C LYS A 182 27.15 -1.53 -7.44
#